data_AF-A0A929MSI6-F1
#
_entry.id   AF-A0A929MSI6-F1
#
_cell.length_a   1.000
_cell.length_b   1.000
_cell.length_c   1.000
_cell.angle_alpha   90.00
_cell.angle_beta   90.00
_cell.angle_gamma   90.00
#
_symmetry.space_group_name_H-M   'P 1'
#
loop_
_entity.id
_entity.type
_entity.pdbx_description
1 polymer ?
#
loop_
_entity_poly.entity_id
_entity_poly.type
_entity_poly.pdbx_seq_one_letter_code
_entity_poly.pdbx_strand_id
1 'polypeptide(L)'
;MRKLLPSKPFKPMTFQLNAGQTIFLAGVGRVDFEKGERTSFTYYVSKDCYLHRTKLDKADAFYAQHKGGLLSPPSEEEAADFPDLVAKELTLSQDQDVAISGLGWFSVNRPVRVTVWVPKGVAVTVRDAII
;
A
#
# COMPACT_ATOMS: atom_id res chain seq x y z
N MET A 1 0.78 33.81 7.60
CA MET A 1 0.02 32.89 6.72
C MET A 1 0.70 31.52 6.76
N ARG A 2 -0.08 30.50 7.14
CA ARG A 2 0.34 29.11 7.42
C ARG A 2 1.10 28.49 6.24
N LYS A 3 2.19 27.76 6.51
CA LYS A 3 2.86 26.86 5.57
C LYS A 3 1.87 25.78 5.11
N LEU A 4 1.20 26.02 3.99
CA LEU A 4 0.23 25.13 3.34
C LEU A 4 0.90 24.07 2.45
N LEU A 5 2.23 24.04 2.39
CA LEU A 5 2.98 23.12 1.54
C LEU A 5 3.76 22.14 2.44
N PRO A 6 3.64 20.82 2.21
CA PRO A 6 4.55 19.85 2.81
C PRO A 6 5.99 20.27 2.47
N SER A 7 6.86 20.34 3.47
CA SER A 7 8.21 20.93 3.32
C SER A 7 9.14 20.14 2.41
N LYS A 8 8.76 18.90 2.05
CA LYS A 8 9.47 18.03 1.10
C LYS A 8 8.47 17.25 0.25
N PRO A 9 8.68 17.13 -1.07
CA PRO A 9 7.87 16.28 -1.93
C PRO A 9 8.03 14.81 -1.53
N PHE A 10 6.95 14.03 -1.68
CA PHE A 10 7.02 12.57 -1.55
C PHE A 10 8.02 12.02 -2.56
N LYS A 11 8.86 11.08 -2.13
CA LYS A 11 9.77 10.37 -3.04
C LYS A 11 9.02 9.17 -3.61
N PRO A 12 8.69 9.14 -4.91
CA PRO A 12 8.01 7.99 -5.51
C PRO A 12 8.90 6.75 -5.39
N MET A 13 8.29 5.62 -5.04
CA MET A 13 8.94 4.32 -5.00
C MET A 13 8.25 3.37 -5.97
N THR A 14 8.95 3.00 -7.04
CA THR A 14 8.39 2.16 -8.10
C THR A 14 8.89 0.72 -7.98
N PHE A 15 7.95 -0.22 -8.04
CA PHE A 15 8.21 -1.66 -8.09
C PHE A 15 7.68 -2.24 -9.39
N GLN A 16 8.51 -3.06 -10.04
CA GLN A 16 8.07 -3.93 -11.13
C GLN A 16 7.53 -5.23 -10.52
N LEU A 17 6.23 -5.47 -10.67
CA LEU A 17 5.53 -6.58 -10.04
C LEU A 17 4.89 -7.50 -11.09
N ASN A 18 4.81 -8.79 -10.75
CA ASN A 18 4.00 -9.80 -11.42
C ASN A 18 2.82 -10.16 -10.51
N ALA A 19 1.77 -10.73 -11.10
CA ALA A 19 0.68 -11.31 -10.31
C ALA A 19 1.22 -12.36 -9.31
N GLY A 20 0.62 -12.42 -8.13
CA GLY A 20 1.10 -13.23 -7.01
C GLY A 20 2.18 -12.56 -6.15
N GLN A 21 2.34 -11.24 -6.23
CA GLN A 21 3.24 -10.47 -5.38
C GLN A 21 2.47 -9.48 -4.51
N THR A 22 3.04 -9.18 -3.34
CA THR A 22 2.45 -8.27 -2.35
C THR A 22 3.45 -7.19 -1.98
N ILE A 23 2.97 -5.96 -1.80
CA ILE A 23 3.69 -4.85 -1.16
C ILE A 23 3.01 -4.52 0.16
N PHE A 24 3.75 -4.62 1.25
CA PHE A 24 3.38 -4.04 2.53
C PHE A 24 3.76 -2.58 2.60
N LEU A 25 2.86 -1.77 3.14
CA LEU A 25 3.08 -0.38 3.52
C LEU A 25 3.29 -0.36 5.03
N ALA A 26 4.52 -0.66 5.46
CA ALA A 26 4.84 -1.01 6.83
C ALA A 26 3.86 -2.06 7.38
N GLY A 27 3.43 -1.95 8.63
CA GLY A 27 2.37 -2.76 9.22
C GLY A 27 0.96 -2.16 9.07
N VAL A 28 0.83 -0.99 8.43
CA VAL A 28 -0.42 -0.21 8.36
C VAL A 28 -1.20 -0.39 7.06
N GLY A 29 -0.65 -1.09 6.08
CA GLY A 29 -1.36 -1.39 4.83
C GLY A 29 -0.69 -2.50 4.04
N ARG A 30 -1.44 -3.09 3.10
CA ARG A 30 -0.94 -4.14 2.21
C ARG A 30 -1.67 -4.09 0.88
N VAL A 31 -0.94 -4.28 -0.21
CA VAL A 31 -1.46 -4.33 -1.58
C VAL A 31 -1.03 -5.64 -2.21
N ASP A 32 -2.02 -6.46 -2.53
CA ASP A 32 -1.85 -7.75 -3.18
C ASP A 32 -2.14 -7.63 -4.67
N PHE A 33 -1.19 -8.02 -5.51
CA PHE A 33 -1.38 -8.07 -6.95
C PHE A 33 -1.94 -9.44 -7.36
N GLU A 34 -3.27 -9.52 -7.47
CA GLU A 34 -4.00 -10.76 -7.72
C GLU A 34 -3.87 -11.24 -9.17
N LYS A 35 -4.16 -10.36 -10.14
CA LYS A 35 -4.22 -10.71 -11.56
C LYS A 35 -3.85 -9.55 -12.46
N GLY A 36 -3.07 -9.82 -13.51
CA GLY A 36 -2.70 -8.85 -14.53
C GLY A 36 -1.33 -9.19 -15.13
N GLU A 37 -0.95 -8.47 -16.18
CA GLU A 37 0.39 -8.57 -16.75
C GLU A 37 1.43 -7.91 -15.83
N ARG A 38 2.70 -8.27 -16.02
CA ARG A 38 3.81 -7.60 -15.35
C ARG A 38 3.73 -6.09 -15.59
N THR A 39 3.68 -5.31 -14.51
CA THR A 39 3.52 -3.86 -14.59
C THR A 39 4.21 -3.13 -13.45
N SER A 40 4.39 -1.82 -13.59
CA SER A 40 4.88 -0.95 -12.52
C SER A 40 3.76 -0.56 -11.57
N PHE A 41 4.10 -0.59 -10.29
CA PHE A 41 3.35 0.04 -9.21
C PHE A 41 4.23 1.15 -8.63
N THR A 42 3.74 2.38 -8.64
CA THR A 42 4.48 3.52 -8.07
C THR A 42 3.76 4.02 -6.82
N TYR A 43 4.44 3.95 -5.67
CA TYR A 43 3.91 4.34 -4.38
C TYR A 43 4.36 5.75 -4.00
N TYR A 44 3.40 6.56 -3.56
CA TYR A 44 3.58 7.91 -3.06
C TYR A 44 3.10 7.96 -1.61
N VAL A 45 3.97 7.55 -0.70
CA VAL A 45 3.70 7.46 0.74
C VAL A 45 4.72 8.26 1.55
N SER A 46 4.43 8.48 2.84
CA SER A 46 5.37 9.13 3.75
C SER A 46 6.74 8.46 3.71
N LYS A 47 7.81 9.24 3.88
CA LYS A 47 9.19 8.75 3.91
C LYS A 47 9.41 7.68 4.99
N ASP A 48 8.66 7.77 6.07
CA ASP A 48 8.77 6.86 7.21
C ASP A 48 7.96 5.58 7.00
N CYS A 49 7.19 5.48 5.91
CA CYS A 49 6.50 4.26 5.53
C CYS A 49 7.44 3.36 4.74
N TYR A 50 8.00 2.35 5.42
CA TYR A 50 8.82 1.33 4.79
C TYR A 50 7.99 0.43 3.88
N LEU A 51 8.42 0.25 2.63
CA LEU A 51 7.77 -0.64 1.68
C LEU A 51 8.47 -1.99 1.63
N HIS A 52 7.75 -3.08 1.87
CA HIS A 52 8.30 -4.42 1.87
C HIS A 52 7.61 -5.32 0.84
N ARG A 53 8.39 -5.97 -0.02
CA ARG A 53 7.88 -6.89 -1.05
C ARG A 53 7.97 -8.33 -0.62
N THR A 54 6.88 -9.07 -0.75
CA THR A 54 6.84 -10.53 -0.58
C THR A 54 6.02 -11.21 -1.67
N LYS A 55 5.95 -12.54 -1.64
CA LYS A 55 5.03 -13.33 -2.45
C LYS A 55 3.66 -13.38 -1.77
N LEU A 56 2.59 -13.37 -2.57
CA LEU A 56 1.21 -13.35 -2.09
C LEU A 56 0.88 -14.56 -1.21
N ASP A 57 1.35 -15.74 -1.58
CA ASP A 57 1.16 -17.00 -0.83
C ASP A 57 1.75 -16.98 0.58
N LYS A 58 2.72 -16.10 0.84
CA LYS A 58 3.38 -15.93 2.13
C LYS A 58 2.91 -14.69 2.88
N ALA A 59 2.12 -13.82 2.27
CA ALA A 59 1.85 -12.50 2.80
C ALA A 59 1.10 -12.55 4.14
N ASP A 60 0.12 -13.45 4.31
CA ASP A 60 -0.61 -13.60 5.57
C ASP A 60 0.32 -14.03 6.72
N ALA A 61 1.09 -15.10 6.50
CA ALA A 61 2.06 -15.61 7.48
C ALA A 61 3.14 -14.57 7.79
N PHE A 62 3.62 -13.85 6.76
CA PHE A 62 4.61 -12.81 6.91
C PHE A 62 4.08 -11.65 7.76
N TYR A 63 2.84 -11.21 7.55
CA TYR A 63 2.23 -10.15 8.35
C TYR A 63 2.10 -10.57 9.81
N ALA A 64 1.57 -11.77 10.06
CA ALA A 64 1.40 -12.29 11.41
C ALA A 64 2.74 -12.40 12.18
N GLN A 65 3.82 -12.77 11.49
CA GLN A 65 5.14 -12.92 12.11
C GLN A 65 5.87 -11.57 12.33
N HIS A 66 5.63 -10.58 11.47
CA HIS A 66 6.50 -9.41 11.39
C HIS A 66 5.82 -8.05 11.70
N LYS A 67 4.49 -8.02 11.94
CA LYS A 67 3.78 -6.81 12.43
C LYS A 67 4.41 -6.35 13.75
N GLY A 68 4.67 -5.05 13.89
CA GLY A 68 5.29 -4.49 15.10
C GLY A 68 6.82 -4.46 15.08
N GLY A 69 7.45 -5.38 14.34
CA GLY A 69 8.90 -5.46 14.17
C GLY A 69 9.35 -4.89 12.81
N LEU A 70 9.60 -5.78 11.84
CA LEU A 70 10.03 -5.39 10.49
C LEU A 70 8.94 -4.58 9.75
N LEU A 71 7.66 -4.91 10.00
CA LEU A 71 6.52 -4.15 9.50
C LEU A 71 6.09 -3.13 10.56
N SER A 72 6.87 -2.06 10.66
CA SER A 72 6.65 -0.94 11.56
C SER A 72 6.64 0.39 10.79
N PRO A 73 5.73 1.33 11.12
CA PRO A 73 4.69 1.27 12.17
C PRO A 73 3.54 0.28 11.85
N PRO A 74 2.73 -0.16 12.85
CA PRO A 74 2.84 0.13 14.30
C PRO A 74 4.10 -0.49 14.92
N SER A 75 4.49 -0.02 16.11
CA SER A 75 5.53 -0.69 16.92
C SER A 75 5.00 -2.00 17.52
N GLU A 76 5.87 -2.81 18.12
CA GLU A 76 5.48 -4.05 18.81
C GLU A 76 4.47 -3.79 19.94
N GLU A 77 4.65 -2.70 20.69
CA GLU A 77 3.74 -2.28 21.77
C GLU A 77 2.36 -1.87 21.24
N GLU A 78 2.32 -1.20 20.09
CA GLU A 78 1.09 -0.72 19.45
C GLU A 78 0.40 -1.80 18.61
N ALA A 79 1.12 -2.83 18.20
CA ALA A 79 0.63 -3.82 17.23
C ALA A 79 -0.57 -4.63 17.75
N ALA A 80 -0.65 -4.84 19.07
CA ALA A 80 -1.74 -5.58 19.72
C ALA A 80 -3.07 -4.82 19.64
N ASP A 81 -3.05 -3.50 19.85
CA ASP A 81 -4.23 -2.63 19.81
C ASP A 81 -4.47 -2.03 18.41
N PHE A 82 -3.55 -2.25 17.46
CA PHE A 82 -3.67 -1.72 16.12
C PHE A 82 -4.81 -2.39 15.35
N PRO A 83 -5.76 -1.62 14.77
CA PRO A 83 -6.95 -2.17 14.13
C PRO A 83 -6.64 -3.20 13.05
N ASP A 84 -7.51 -4.20 12.95
CA ASP A 84 -7.43 -5.19 11.87
C ASP A 84 -7.51 -4.52 10.50
N LEU A 85 -6.73 -5.08 9.57
CA LEU A 85 -6.81 -4.69 8.17
C LEU A 85 -8.02 -5.38 7.53
N VAL A 86 -8.82 -4.60 6.81
CA VAL A 86 -9.95 -5.08 6.02
C VAL A 86 -9.60 -5.06 4.54
N ALA A 87 -9.93 -6.14 3.84
CA ALA A 87 -9.70 -6.28 2.40
C ALA A 87 -10.69 -5.46 1.58
N LYS A 88 -10.18 -4.79 0.54
CA LYS A 88 -10.96 -4.17 -0.52
C LYS A 88 -10.42 -4.62 -1.86
N GLU A 89 -11.20 -5.44 -2.55
CA GLU A 89 -10.86 -5.87 -3.90
C GLU A 89 -11.18 -4.75 -4.90
N LEU A 90 -10.22 -4.47 -5.79
CA LEU A 90 -10.34 -3.44 -6.81
C LEU A 90 -9.89 -4.02 -8.16
N THR A 91 -10.64 -3.67 -9.21
CA THR A 91 -10.19 -3.81 -10.59
C THR A 91 -9.83 -2.42 -11.09
N LEU A 92 -8.55 -2.22 -11.41
CA LEU A 92 -8.01 -0.96 -11.88
C LEU A 92 -7.83 -1.02 -13.38
N SER A 93 -8.17 0.06 -14.05
CA SER A 93 -7.82 0.33 -15.44
C SER A 93 -6.39 0.88 -15.53
N GLN A 94 -5.89 1.03 -16.75
CA GLN A 94 -4.63 1.70 -17.00
C GLN A 94 -4.66 3.15 -16.45
N ASP A 95 -3.53 3.61 -15.93
CA ASP A 95 -3.29 4.98 -15.47
C ASP A 95 -4.30 5.43 -14.40
N GLN A 96 -4.56 4.55 -13.43
CA GLN A 96 -5.38 4.84 -12.26
C GLN A 96 -4.54 4.89 -10.97
N ASP A 97 -4.95 5.79 -10.09
CA ASP A 97 -4.46 5.89 -8.72
C ASP A 97 -5.42 5.22 -7.75
N VAL A 98 -4.86 4.57 -6.74
CA VAL A 98 -5.58 4.16 -5.53
C VAL A 98 -5.07 5.00 -4.37
N ALA A 99 -5.93 5.92 -3.89
CA ALA A 99 -5.64 6.71 -2.71
C ALA A 99 -6.11 6.00 -1.44
N ILE A 100 -5.24 5.96 -0.44
CA ILE A 100 -5.47 5.39 0.88
C ILE A 100 -5.40 6.54 1.89
N SER A 101 -6.54 6.86 2.51
CA SER A 101 -6.65 8.03 3.39
C SER A 101 -5.64 7.97 4.53
N GLY A 102 -4.85 9.03 4.68
CA GLY A 102 -3.81 9.14 5.72
C GLY A 102 -2.48 8.45 5.41
N LEU A 103 -2.40 7.57 4.41
CA LEU A 103 -1.15 6.86 4.05
C LEU A 103 -0.50 7.39 2.77
N GLY A 104 -1.31 7.81 1.79
CA GLY A 104 -0.84 8.26 0.48
C GLY A 104 -1.62 7.62 -0.65
N TRP A 105 -0.96 7.36 -1.78
CA TRP A 105 -1.56 6.65 -2.91
C TRP A 105 -0.55 5.80 -3.66
N PHE A 106 -1.03 4.92 -4.53
CA PHE A 106 -0.19 4.26 -5.53
C PHE A 106 -0.85 4.29 -6.90
N SER A 107 -0.02 4.27 -7.94
CA SER A 107 -0.45 4.29 -9.34
C SER A 107 -0.07 2.98 -10.02
N VAL A 108 -0.91 2.54 -10.97
CA VAL A 108 -0.66 1.36 -11.81
C VAL A 108 -0.68 1.72 -13.28
N ASN A 109 0.30 1.25 -14.04
CA ASN A 109 0.45 1.59 -15.47
C ASN A 109 -0.35 0.67 -16.42
N ARG A 110 -0.98 -0.39 -15.90
CA ARG A 110 -1.75 -1.36 -16.70
C ARG A 110 -2.98 -1.81 -15.93
N PRO A 111 -4.00 -2.34 -16.63
CA PRO A 111 -5.15 -2.92 -15.96
C PRO A 111 -4.74 -4.10 -15.07
N VAL A 112 -5.19 -4.08 -13.81
CA VAL A 112 -4.86 -5.09 -12.80
C VAL A 112 -6.04 -5.32 -11.86
N ARG A 113 -6.12 -6.52 -11.28
CA ARG A 113 -6.92 -6.79 -10.09
C ARG A 113 -6.01 -6.83 -8.88
N VAL A 114 -6.38 -6.08 -7.85
CA VAL A 114 -5.61 -5.97 -6.61
C VAL A 114 -6.52 -6.11 -5.40
N THR A 115 -5.97 -6.58 -4.29
CA THR A 115 -6.63 -6.53 -2.98
C THR A 115 -5.87 -5.53 -2.11
N VAL A 116 -6.54 -4.47 -1.66
CA VAL A 116 -5.96 -3.44 -0.81
C VAL A 116 -6.47 -3.63 0.61
N TRP A 117 -5.55 -3.92 1.52
CA TRP A 117 -5.80 -4.13 2.94
C TRP A 117 -5.44 -2.87 3.70
N VAL A 118 -6.41 -2.30 4.41
CA VAL A 118 -6.24 -1.07 5.20
C VAL A 118 -6.96 -1.18 6.54
N PRO A 119 -6.57 -0.42 7.57
CA PRO A 119 -7.21 -0.49 8.87
C PRO A 119 -8.72 -0.21 8.75
N LYS A 120 -9.52 -0.90 9.56
CA LYS A 120 -10.97 -0.67 9.60
C LYS A 120 -11.28 0.82 9.81
N GLY A 121 -12.12 1.38 8.94
CA GLY A 121 -12.47 2.81 8.93
C GLY A 121 -11.63 3.67 7.99
N VAL A 122 -10.53 3.15 7.44
CA VAL A 122 -9.73 3.85 6.42
C VAL A 122 -10.40 3.76 5.05
N ALA A 123 -10.58 4.92 4.42
CA ALA A 123 -11.14 5.02 3.08
C ALA A 123 -10.09 4.67 2.01
N VAL A 124 -10.54 3.95 0.98
CA VAL A 124 -9.76 3.65 -0.23
C VAL A 124 -10.60 4.13 -1.40
N THR A 125 -10.01 4.94 -2.27
CA THR A 125 -10.70 5.53 -3.43
C THR A 125 -9.87 5.35 -4.69
N VAL A 126 -10.52 4.94 -5.76
CA VAL A 126 -9.92 4.90 -7.11
C VAL A 126 -10.20 6.22 -7.80
N ARG A 127 -9.19 6.76 -8.49
CA ARG A 127 -9.28 7.98 -9.29
C ARG A 127 -8.36 7.88 -10.51
N ASP A 128 -8.55 8.77 -11.48
CA ASP A 128 -7.60 8.89 -12.59
C ASP A 128 -6.24 9.36 -12.06
N ALA A 129 -5.15 8.86 -12.67
CA ALA A 129 -3.80 9.19 -12.22
C ALA A 129 -3.55 10.70 -12.29
N ILE A 130 -2.98 11.25 -11.21
CA ILE A 130 -2.67 12.68 -11.11
C ILE A 130 -1.28 13.01 -11.71
N ILE A 131 -0.45 11.99 -11.97
CA ILE A 131 0.95 12.10 -12.43
C ILE A 131 1.15 11.26 -13.68
#